data_AF-A0A7W0XNQ6-F1
#
_entry.id   AF-A0A7W0XNQ6-F1
#
_cell.length_a   1.000
_cell.length_b   1.000
_cell.length_c   1.000
_cell.angle_alpha   90.00
_cell.angle_beta   90.00
_cell.angle_gamma   90.00
#
_symmetry.space_group_name_H-M   'P 1'
#
loop_
_entity.id
_entity.type
_entity.pdbx_description
1 polymer ?
#
loop_
_entity_poly.entity_id
_entity_poly.type
_entity_poly.pdbx_seq_one_letter_code
_entity_poly.pdbx_strand_id
1 'polypeptide(L)' 'MRTFLDFEKPVADLEGQIQELRRLEDGEAESVSVSDEIATLEQKARDALAGIYSKLTPWQKTQVA' A
#
# COMPACT_ATOMS: atom_id res chain seq x y z
N MET A 1 -5.11 13.04 -3.90
CA MET A 1 -4.47 13.08 -2.57
C MET A 1 -5.27 12.15 -1.67
N ARG A 2 -4.77 10.94 -1.42
CA ARG A 2 -5.35 10.08 -0.37
C ARG A 2 -4.80 10.59 0.95
N THR A 3 -5.67 10.96 1.86
CA THR A 3 -5.30 11.28 3.23
C THR A 3 -5.36 9.99 4.01
N PHE A 4 -4.22 9.47 4.44
CA PHE A 4 -4.15 8.25 5.25
C PHE A 4 -4.44 8.58 6.71
N LEU A 5 -5.24 7.75 7.36
CA LEU A 5 -5.42 7.79 8.81
C LEU A 5 -4.17 7.25 9.50
N ASP A 6 -3.98 7.60 10.78
CA ASP A 6 -2.77 7.19 11.52
C ASP A 6 -2.53 5.69 11.54
N PHE A 7 -3.62 4.91 11.58
CA PHE A 7 -3.57 3.45 11.56
C PHE A 7 -3.38 2.86 10.15
N GLU A 8 -3.47 3.68 9.09
CA GLU A 8 -3.20 3.30 7.71
C GLU A 8 -1.77 3.61 7.27
N LYS A 9 -0.95 4.29 8.11
CA LYS A 9 0.46 4.59 7.81
C LYS A 9 1.25 3.40 7.27
N PRO A 10 1.13 2.17 7.83
CA PRO A 10 1.84 1.01 7.28
C PRO A 10 1.47 0.69 5.82
N VAL A 11 0.22 0.98 5.42
CA VAL A 11 -0.23 0.79 4.02
C VAL A 11 0.24 1.95 3.15
N ALA A 12 0.24 3.17 3.67
CA ALA A 12 0.75 4.35 2.98
C ALA A 12 2.23 4.18 2.58
N ASP A 13 3.04 3.62 3.48
CA ASP A 13 4.46 3.35 3.23
C ASP A 13 4.62 2.32 2.09
N LEU A 14 3.83 1.25 2.10
CA LEU A 14 3.82 0.23 1.03
C LEU A 14 3.36 0.83 -0.31
N GLU A 15 2.30 1.65 -0.33
CA GLU A 15 1.85 2.35 -1.54
C GLU A 15 2.93 3.31 -2.08
N GLY A 16 3.67 3.97 -1.19
CA GLY A 16 4.80 4.83 -1.55
C GLY A 16 5.94 4.05 -2.24
N GLN A 17 6.29 2.88 -1.70
CA GLN A 17 7.28 1.98 -2.30
C GLN A 17 6.84 1.45 -3.66
N ILE A 18 5.58 1.04 -3.79
CA ILE A 18 5.00 0.59 -5.07
C ILE A 18 5.08 1.70 -6.11
N GLN A 19 4.75 2.94 -5.75
CA GLN A 19 4.83 4.05 -6.68
C GLN A 19 6.26 4.35 -7.13
N GLU A 20 7.25 4.20 -6.25
CA GLU A 20 8.65 4.37 -6.64
C GLU A 20 9.09 3.26 -7.61
N LEU A 21 8.76 2.01 -7.33
CA LEU A 21 9.09 0.90 -8.23
C LEU A 21 8.41 1.03 -9.60
N ARG A 22 7.15 1.50 -9.63
CA ARG A 22 6.45 1.80 -10.89
C ARG A 22 7.14 2.89 -11.70
N ARG A 23 7.67 3.93 -11.05
CA ARG A 23 8.45 4.97 -11.73
C ARG A 23 9.76 4.44 -12.32
N LEU A 24 10.38 3.46 -11.66
CA LEU A 24 11.61 2.82 -12.14
C LEU A 24 11.32 1.85 -13.31
N GLU A 25 10.20 1.10 -13.24
CA GLU A 25 9.73 0.22 -14.32
C GLU A 25 9.49 0.97 -15.64
N ASP A 26 8.91 2.18 -15.58
CA ASP A 26 8.68 3.02 -16.76
C ASP A 26 9.99 3.49 -17.44
N GLY A 27 11.14 3.42 -16.75
CA GLY A 27 12.43 3.91 -17.21
C GLY A 27 13.39 2.86 -17.78
N GLU A 28 13.21 1.57 -17.48
CA GLU A 28 14.15 0.50 -17.84
C GLU A 28 13.47 -0.73 -18.47
N ALA A 29 14.03 -1.25 -19.57
CA ALA A 29 13.45 -2.33 -20.39
C ALA A 29 13.61 -3.75 -19.79
N GLU A 30 14.20 -3.91 -18.60
CA GLU A 30 14.28 -5.18 -17.86
C GLU A 30 13.14 -5.28 -16.81
N SER A 31 11.90 -5.18 -17.27
CA SER A 31 10.74 -4.91 -16.41
C SER A 31 10.16 -6.11 -15.66
N VAL A 32 10.42 -7.35 -16.09
CA VAL A 32 9.71 -8.53 -15.55
C VAL A 32 9.95 -8.73 -14.04
N SER A 33 11.20 -8.56 -13.58
CA SER A 33 11.51 -8.71 -12.14
C SER A 33 10.87 -7.62 -11.28
N VAL A 34 10.71 -6.41 -11.84
CA VAL A 34 10.13 -5.26 -11.15
C VAL A 34 8.60 -5.39 -11.09
N SER A 35 7.96 -5.85 -12.18
CA SER A 35 6.52 -6.12 -12.21
C SER A 35 6.11 -7.16 -11.15
N ASP A 36 6.88 -8.24 -10.99
CA ASP A 36 6.61 -9.29 -10.01
C ASP A 36 6.77 -8.79 -8.55
N GLU A 37 7.76 -7.93 -8.31
CA GLU A 37 7.98 -7.30 -7.01
C GLU A 37 6.86 -6.30 -6.68
N ILE A 38 6.43 -5.49 -7.65
CA ILE A 38 5.27 -4.61 -7.54
C ILE A 38 4.02 -5.41 -7.18
N ALA A 39 3.74 -6.51 -7.89
CA ALA A 39 2.57 -7.34 -7.63
C ALA A 39 2.59 -7.92 -6.21
N THR A 40 3.76 -8.32 -5.73
CA THR A 40 3.96 -8.83 -4.36
C THR A 40 3.70 -7.75 -3.31
N LEU A 41 4.22 -6.54 -3.52
CA LEU A 41 4.00 -5.41 -2.61
C LEU A 41 2.54 -4.96 -2.60
N GLU A 42 1.88 -4.95 -3.75
CA GLU A 42 0.45 -4.64 -3.85
C GLU A 42 -0.40 -5.64 -3.08
N GLN A 43 -0.08 -6.93 -3.16
CA GLN A 43 -0.78 -7.95 -2.39
C GLN A 43 -0.59 -7.72 -0.89
N LYS A 44 0.63 -7.44 -0.44
CA LYS A 44 0.92 -7.10 0.96
C LYS A 44 0.16 -5.86 1.42
N ALA A 45 0.09 -4.81 0.59
CA ALA A 45 -0.64 -3.59 0.91
C ALA A 45 -2.14 -3.86 1.08
N ARG A 46 -2.75 -4.66 0.18
CA ARG A 46 -4.15 -5.08 0.27
C ARG A 46 -4.42 -5.89 1.54
N ASP A 47 -3.56 -6.86 1.85
CA ASP A 47 -3.72 -7.72 3.02
C ASP A 47 -3.54 -6.94 4.33
N ALA A 48 -2.56 -6.01 4.37
CA ALA A 48 -2.35 -5.11 5.50
C ALA A 48 -3.56 -4.20 5.70
N LEU A 49 -4.12 -3.62 4.63
CA LEU A 49 -5.32 -2.79 4.68
C LEU A 49 -6.50 -3.58 5.23
N ALA A 50 -6.79 -4.77 4.68
CA ALA A 50 -7.85 -5.63 5.17
C ALA A 50 -7.63 -6.03 6.65
N GLY A 51 -6.38 -6.31 7.03
CA GLY A 51 -5.99 -6.60 8.41
C GLY A 51 -6.22 -5.44 9.37
N ILE A 52 -5.93 -4.21 8.96
CA ILE A 52 -6.17 -2.98 9.73
C ILE A 52 -7.68 -2.77 9.90
N TYR A 53 -8.44 -2.82 8.81
CA TYR A 53 -9.89 -2.59 8.82
C TYR A 53 -10.66 -3.67 9.61
N SER A 54 -10.20 -4.91 9.59
CA SER A 54 -10.80 -6.00 10.37
C SER A 54 -10.56 -5.88 11.88
N LYS A 55 -9.52 -5.15 12.31
CA LYS A 55 -9.12 -5.00 13.72
C LYS A 55 -9.35 -3.59 14.27
N LEU A 56 -10.10 -2.75 13.57
CA LEU A 56 -10.36 -1.38 14.03
C LEU A 56 -11.04 -1.38 15.40
N THR A 57 -10.46 -0.61 16.31
CA THR A 57 -11.09 -0.28 17.59
C THR A 57 -12.33 0.60 17.37
N PRO A 58 -13.28 0.64 18.32
CA PRO A 58 -14.46 1.51 18.22
C PRO A 58 -14.13 2.97 17.90
N TRP A 59 -13.07 3.51 18.52
CA TRP A 59 -12.57 4.86 18.25
C TRP A 59 -12.04 5.00 16.81
N GLN A 60 -11.24 4.06 16.32
CA GLN A 60 -10.73 4.13 14.94
C GLN A 60 -11.85 4.03 13.91
N LYS A 61 -12.91 3.26 14.16
CA LYS A 61 -14.09 3.22 13.28
C LYS A 61 -14.77 4.59 13.16
N THR A 62 -14.78 5.39 14.23
CA THR A 62 -15.31 6.76 14.16
C THR A 62 -14.45 7.72 13.34
N GLN A 63 -13.16 7.42 13.13
CA GLN A 63 -12.27 8.23 12.30
C GLN A 63 -12.44 7.94 10.79
N VAL A 64 -13.11 6.84 10.43
CA VAL A 64 -13.40 6.46 9.03
C VAL A 64 -14.72 7.09 8.53
N ALA A 65 -15.58 7.56 9.44
CA ALA A 65 -16.94 8.03 9.18
C ALA A 65 -17.02 9.46 8.62
#